data_AF-A0A0U2IQJ9-F1
#
_entry.id   AF-A0A0U2IQJ9-F1
#
_cell.length_a   1.000
_cell.length_b   1.000
_cell.length_c   1.000
_cell.angle_alpha   90.00
_cell.angle_beta   90.00
_cell.angle_gamma   90.00
#
_symmetry.space_group_name_H-M   'P 1'
#
loop_
_entity.id
_entity.type
_entity.pdbx_description
1 polymer ?
#
loop_
_entity_poly.entity_id
_entity_poly.type
_entity_poly.pdbx_seq_one_letter_code
_entity_poly.pdbx_strand_id
1 'polypeptide(L)'
;MTAGVMDNRSVNSADGGGELTAAPADMTNREKGDGAERTPSAVRIRDYIRPAAALPPSASCRDALAVFRRDGERECIVVCTAEGEPLGLVMRNGFFTRLGQRFGAELFDDKPIERLMKAVSLTADADSPPQTVIDAALRREDGAFYDCVPVTENGRLAGVLSVSDLLRMSRDLQEEAIRSQAAIALQAANGMEQISASVGRVLESARLGDERSAAMLELARQGKDKLKRLADMHRLMAEQAVQQESRISALREEALAIGNVSALIRELTEHSQLLALNASIEAARAGEHGKGFAVVAEEMMNLANRTKRYADEIAKLTGGISAAVRDHVGFLQSERAETEGSGKLVREAEALFEQLFQSAETNRASTGEIGRLAESSRSAAEQAGEGMRRLLANWSGKA
;
A
#
# COMPACT_ATOMS: atom_id res chain seq x y z
N MET A 1 17.67 -6.14 -64.57
CA MET A 1 18.63 -7.12 -65.14
C MET A 1 19.82 -7.22 -64.19
N THR A 2 20.35 -8.44 -64.02
CA THR A 2 21.49 -8.92 -63.16
C THR A 2 21.31 -8.73 -61.66
N ALA A 3 20.97 -9.70 -60.79
CA ALA A 3 21.22 -11.16 -60.65
C ALA A 3 22.62 -11.56 -60.13
N GLY A 4 22.64 -12.25 -58.98
CA GLY A 4 23.74 -12.94 -58.28
C GLY A 4 23.39 -13.05 -56.78
N VAL A 5 22.67 -14.06 -56.28
CA VAL A 5 22.92 -15.52 -56.10
C VAL A 5 24.01 -15.85 -55.06
N MET A 6 23.58 -16.41 -53.92
CA MET A 6 24.10 -17.60 -53.20
C MET A 6 23.27 -17.77 -51.90
N ASP A 7 22.28 -18.67 -51.82
CA ASP A 7 22.33 -20.14 -51.58
C ASP A 7 22.76 -20.47 -50.12
N ASN A 8 21.81 -20.68 -49.18
CA ASN A 8 21.10 -21.92 -48.81
C ASN A 8 21.91 -22.84 -47.88
N ARG A 9 21.38 -23.05 -46.66
CA ARG A 9 21.37 -24.37 -46.00
C ARG A 9 20.44 -24.41 -44.79
N SER A 10 19.39 -25.18 -44.96
CA SER A 10 18.47 -25.72 -43.96
C SER A 10 19.13 -26.84 -43.14
N VAL A 11 18.96 -26.82 -41.82
CA VAL A 11 18.93 -28.00 -40.91
C VAL A 11 18.05 -27.57 -39.72
N ASN A 12 16.77 -27.94 -39.72
CA ASN A 12 16.15 -29.15 -39.15
C ASN A 12 15.79 -29.05 -37.65
N SER A 13 14.63 -29.61 -37.36
CA SER A 13 13.79 -29.57 -36.17
C SER A 13 14.29 -30.41 -34.98
N ALA A 14 14.08 -29.87 -33.78
CA ALA A 14 13.80 -30.59 -32.53
C ALA A 14 13.15 -29.55 -31.58
N ASP A 15 11.86 -29.65 -31.30
CA ASP A 15 11.28 -30.38 -30.16
C ASP A 15 11.46 -29.63 -28.83
N GLY A 16 10.34 -29.32 -28.16
CA GLY A 16 10.34 -28.53 -26.93
C GLY A 16 9.09 -27.66 -26.76
N GLY A 17 7.92 -28.30 -26.70
CA GLY A 17 6.73 -27.68 -26.11
C GLY A 17 7.01 -27.34 -24.64
N GLY A 18 6.91 -26.06 -24.30
CA GLY A 18 6.94 -25.56 -22.94
C GLY A 18 5.63 -24.84 -22.66
N GLU A 19 4.73 -25.56 -22.01
CA GLU A 19 3.40 -25.13 -21.60
C GLU A 19 3.43 -23.80 -20.86
N LEU A 20 2.46 -22.92 -21.18
CA LEU A 20 2.04 -21.83 -20.32
C LEU A 20 1.64 -22.43 -18.97
N THR A 21 2.53 -22.33 -17.99
CA THR A 21 2.24 -22.73 -16.62
C THR A 21 1.21 -21.76 -16.04
N ALA A 22 0.07 -22.37 -15.72
CA ALA A 22 -1.07 -21.80 -15.03
C ALA A 22 -0.67 -20.91 -13.85
N ALA A 23 -1.41 -19.81 -13.72
CA ALA A 23 -1.56 -19.08 -12.48
C ALA A 23 -1.93 -20.05 -11.35
N PRO A 24 -1.32 -19.96 -10.16
CA PRO A 24 -1.85 -20.68 -9.02
C PRO A 24 -3.13 -19.97 -8.60
N ALA A 25 -4.24 -20.66 -8.83
CA ALA A 25 -5.40 -20.58 -7.97
C ALA A 25 -4.97 -20.86 -6.52
N ASP A 26 -5.85 -20.47 -5.59
CA ASP A 26 -5.85 -20.86 -4.19
C ASP A 26 -5.20 -19.88 -3.19
N MET A 27 -5.78 -18.67 -3.10
CA MET A 27 -5.98 -18.03 -1.79
C MET A 27 -7.36 -18.43 -1.25
N THR A 28 -7.57 -19.74 -1.02
CA THR A 28 -8.40 -20.14 0.12
C THR A 28 -7.60 -19.78 1.36
N ASN A 29 -7.84 -18.56 1.87
CA ASN A 29 -7.41 -18.24 3.22
C ASN A 29 -8.09 -19.25 4.14
N ARG A 30 -7.27 -20.12 4.73
CA ARG A 30 -7.67 -21.14 5.69
C ARG A 30 -8.42 -20.48 6.83
N GLU A 31 -9.74 -20.45 6.75
CA GLU A 31 -10.61 -20.52 7.92
C GLU A 31 -10.49 -21.93 8.51
N LYS A 32 -9.33 -22.21 9.12
CA LYS A 32 -9.13 -23.30 10.05
C LYS A 32 -8.34 -22.75 11.21
N GLY A 33 -9.04 -22.52 12.31
CA GLY A 33 -8.41 -22.29 13.61
C GLY A 33 -8.99 -21.14 14.39
N ASP A 34 -10.31 -21.04 14.52
CA ASP A 34 -10.91 -20.41 15.70
C ASP A 34 -12.18 -21.15 16.12
N GLY A 35 -12.14 -22.49 16.02
CA GLY A 35 -12.75 -23.25 17.08
C GLY A 35 -11.89 -22.91 18.29
N ALA A 36 -12.38 -22.00 19.14
CA ALA A 36 -11.76 -21.69 20.41
C ALA A 36 -11.43 -23.02 21.08
N GLU A 37 -10.20 -23.49 20.95
CA GLU A 37 -9.59 -24.44 21.86
C GLU A 37 -9.56 -23.66 23.15
N ARG A 38 -10.69 -23.68 23.86
CA ARG A 38 -10.75 -23.43 25.29
C ARG A 38 -9.67 -24.33 25.82
N THR A 39 -8.52 -23.76 26.16
CA THR A 39 -7.50 -24.42 26.95
C THR A 39 -8.27 -25.14 28.04
N PRO A 40 -8.26 -26.48 28.08
CA PRO A 40 -9.11 -27.21 29.01
C PRO A 40 -8.77 -26.67 30.39
N SER A 41 -9.79 -26.15 31.09
CA SER A 41 -9.63 -25.59 32.43
C SER A 41 -8.77 -26.55 33.25
N ALA A 42 -7.63 -26.07 33.76
CA ALA A 42 -6.75 -26.89 34.60
C ALA A 42 -7.49 -27.41 35.84
N VAL A 43 -8.56 -26.70 36.25
CA VAL A 43 -9.47 -27.11 37.30
C VAL A 43 -10.49 -28.09 36.73
N ARG A 44 -10.48 -29.34 37.22
CA ARG A 44 -11.49 -30.37 36.92
C ARG A 44 -12.22 -30.79 38.18
N ILE A 45 -13.50 -31.12 38.07
CA ILE A 45 -14.32 -31.56 39.21
C ILE A 45 -13.68 -32.76 39.92
N ARG A 46 -13.13 -33.69 39.13
CA ARG A 46 -12.45 -34.91 39.58
C ARG A 46 -11.36 -34.65 40.63
N ASP A 47 -10.68 -33.51 40.58
CA ASP A 47 -9.59 -33.16 41.50
C ASP A 47 -10.09 -32.74 42.90
N TYR A 48 -11.41 -32.56 43.06
CA TYR A 48 -12.07 -32.09 44.30
C TYR A 48 -13.04 -33.11 44.89
N ILE A 49 -13.27 -34.26 44.22
CA ILE A 49 -14.19 -35.30 44.66
C ILE A 49 -13.64 -35.96 45.93
N ARG A 50 -14.46 -36.02 46.98
CA ARG A 50 -14.17 -36.81 48.19
C ARG A 50 -14.88 -38.15 48.15
N PRO A 51 -14.26 -39.23 48.68
CA PRO A 51 -14.91 -40.54 48.77
C PRO A 51 -16.09 -40.48 49.74
N ALA A 52 -17.28 -40.84 49.26
CA ALA A 52 -18.49 -40.90 50.06
C ALA A 52 -18.80 -42.33 50.52
N ALA A 53 -19.43 -42.49 51.68
CA ALA A 53 -20.00 -43.78 52.05
C ALA A 53 -21.37 -43.93 51.36
N ALA A 54 -21.61 -45.08 50.74
CA ALA A 54 -22.89 -45.43 50.15
C ALA A 54 -23.59 -46.50 51.00
N LEU A 55 -24.87 -46.29 51.32
CA LEU A 55 -25.72 -47.29 51.98
C LEU A 55 -27.00 -47.52 51.18
N PRO A 56 -27.55 -48.75 51.14
CA PRO A 56 -28.85 -48.99 50.53
C PRO A 56 -29.98 -48.35 51.36
N PRO A 57 -31.17 -48.06 50.79
CA PRO A 57 -32.27 -47.42 51.51
C PRO A 57 -32.79 -48.25 52.70
N SER A 58 -32.66 -49.58 52.61
CA SER A 58 -33.02 -50.54 53.64
C SER A 58 -32.01 -50.66 54.79
N ALA A 59 -30.82 -50.04 54.69
CA ALA A 59 -29.83 -50.05 55.77
C ALA A 59 -30.40 -49.40 57.03
N SER A 60 -30.06 -49.90 58.20
CA SER A 60 -30.57 -49.35 59.46
C SER A 60 -29.87 -48.04 59.82
N CYS A 61 -30.51 -47.21 60.65
CA CYS A 61 -29.84 -46.04 61.21
C CYS A 61 -28.63 -46.43 62.08
N ARG A 62 -28.63 -47.62 62.67
CA ARG A 62 -27.47 -48.20 63.37
C ARG A 62 -26.27 -48.41 62.43
N ASP A 63 -26.50 -48.86 61.20
CA ASP A 63 -25.45 -49.03 60.19
C ASP A 63 -24.86 -47.66 59.77
N ALA A 64 -25.73 -46.66 59.58
CA ALA A 64 -25.31 -45.28 59.32
C ALA A 64 -24.46 -44.71 60.47
N LEU A 65 -24.87 -44.97 61.71
CA LEU A 65 -24.13 -44.57 62.92
C LEU A 65 -22.76 -45.26 63.00
N ALA A 66 -22.67 -46.54 62.62
CA ALA A 66 -21.41 -47.26 62.56
C ALA A 66 -20.46 -46.67 61.51
N VAL A 67 -20.98 -46.29 60.33
CA VAL A 67 -20.21 -45.61 59.28
C VAL A 67 -19.66 -44.27 59.76
N PHE A 68 -20.48 -43.42 60.39
CA PHE A 68 -20.02 -42.14 60.93
C PHE A 68 -19.06 -42.27 62.13
N ARG A 69 -19.16 -43.34 62.93
CA ARG A 69 -18.22 -43.61 64.04
C ARG A 69 -16.88 -44.18 63.57
N ARG A 70 -16.89 -44.96 62.50
CA ARG A 70 -15.68 -45.56 61.91
C ARG A 70 -14.78 -44.51 61.27
N ASP A 71 -15.38 -43.47 60.71
CA ASP A 71 -14.67 -42.40 60.01
C ASP A 71 -15.23 -41.05 60.43
N GLY A 72 -14.55 -40.47 61.43
CA GLY A 72 -14.92 -39.22 62.07
C GLY A 72 -14.70 -37.98 61.20
N GLU A 73 -14.28 -38.11 59.95
CA GLU A 73 -14.14 -36.99 59.00
C GLU A 73 -15.24 -36.99 57.92
N ARG A 74 -16.10 -38.01 57.87
CA ARG A 74 -17.21 -38.05 56.91
C ARG A 74 -18.26 -37.00 57.23
N GLU A 75 -18.55 -36.15 56.25
CA GLU A 75 -19.57 -35.09 56.35
C GLU A 75 -20.98 -35.60 56.00
N CYS A 76 -21.07 -36.64 55.16
CA CYS A 76 -22.34 -37.22 54.73
C CYS A 76 -22.25 -38.71 54.38
N ILE A 77 -23.42 -39.35 54.33
CA ILE A 77 -23.64 -40.66 53.71
C ILE A 77 -24.62 -40.45 52.55
N VAL A 78 -24.31 -41.04 51.39
CA VAL A 78 -25.20 -41.04 50.24
C VAL A 78 -26.01 -42.34 50.26
N VAL A 79 -27.33 -42.22 50.20
CA VAL A 79 -28.21 -43.37 50.07
C VAL A 79 -28.35 -43.68 48.59
N CYS A 80 -27.95 -44.88 48.17
CA CYS A 80 -27.91 -45.27 46.76
C CYS A 80 -28.85 -46.44 46.47
N THR A 81 -29.34 -46.54 45.23
CA THR A 81 -30.02 -47.74 44.72
C THR A 81 -29.05 -48.93 44.60
N ALA A 82 -29.56 -50.13 44.29
CA ALA A 82 -28.73 -51.32 44.08
C ALA A 82 -27.78 -51.16 42.87
N GLU A 83 -28.16 -50.30 41.92
CA GLU A 83 -27.41 -49.96 40.72
C GLU A 83 -26.30 -48.91 41.00
N GLY A 84 -26.37 -48.23 42.15
CA GLY A 84 -25.41 -47.22 42.60
C GLY A 84 -25.83 -45.78 42.32
N GLU A 85 -27.09 -45.53 41.98
CA GLU A 85 -27.62 -44.19 41.73
C GLU A 85 -27.93 -43.46 43.05
N PRO A 86 -27.52 -42.19 43.23
CA PRO A 86 -27.76 -41.45 44.47
C PRO A 86 -29.24 -41.06 44.61
N LEU A 87 -29.93 -41.63 45.59
CA LEU A 87 -31.35 -41.41 45.90
C LEU A 87 -31.56 -40.35 46.98
N GLY A 88 -30.70 -40.35 48.00
CA GLY A 88 -30.82 -39.44 49.14
C GLY A 88 -29.47 -39.11 49.78
N LEU A 89 -29.46 -38.08 50.60
CA LEU A 89 -28.30 -37.64 51.36
C LEU A 89 -28.64 -37.58 52.86
N VAL A 90 -27.74 -38.10 53.68
CA VAL A 90 -27.79 -37.98 55.14
C VAL A 90 -26.56 -37.19 55.59
N MET A 91 -26.75 -35.92 55.92
CA MET A 91 -25.69 -35.09 56.50
C MET A 91 -25.45 -35.48 57.95
N ARG A 92 -24.18 -35.58 58.35
CA ARG A 92 -23.78 -35.99 59.70
C ARG A 92 -24.40 -35.13 60.78
N ASN A 93 -24.32 -33.81 60.64
CA ASN A 93 -24.88 -32.88 61.63
C ASN A 93 -26.39 -33.06 61.78
N GLY A 94 -27.11 -33.21 60.66
CA GLY A 94 -28.55 -33.48 60.68
C GLY A 94 -28.90 -34.83 61.33
N PHE A 95 -28.10 -35.86 61.06
CA PHE A 95 -28.27 -37.20 61.62
C PHE A 95 -28.09 -37.23 63.14
N PHE A 96 -26.97 -36.70 63.65
CA PHE A 96 -26.72 -36.64 65.09
C PHE A 96 -27.67 -35.69 65.82
N THR A 97 -28.11 -34.59 65.18
CA THR A 97 -29.13 -33.70 65.76
C THR A 97 -30.45 -34.44 65.97
N ARG A 98 -30.88 -35.28 65.03
CA ARG A 98 -32.11 -36.08 65.15
C ARG A 98 -31.98 -37.22 66.16
N LEU A 99 -30.85 -37.92 66.20
CA LEU A 99 -30.61 -39.00 67.16
C LEU A 99 -30.39 -38.51 68.60
N GLY A 100 -29.84 -37.31 68.76
CA GLY A 100 -29.59 -36.68 70.06
C GLY A 100 -30.83 -36.08 70.74
N GLN A 101 -31.98 -36.02 70.07
CA GLN A 101 -33.24 -35.61 70.68
C GLN A 101 -33.73 -36.63 71.72
N ARG A 102 -34.58 -36.21 72.66
CA ARG A 102 -35.14 -37.09 73.70
C ARG A 102 -35.86 -38.28 73.04
N PHE A 103 -35.43 -39.51 73.35
CA PHE A 103 -35.86 -40.79 72.73
C PHE A 103 -35.39 -41.04 71.28
N GLY A 104 -34.50 -40.22 70.71
CA GLY A 104 -34.08 -40.31 69.30
C GLY A 104 -33.42 -41.65 68.92
N ALA A 105 -32.51 -42.16 69.75
CA ALA A 105 -31.89 -43.46 69.53
C ALA A 105 -32.93 -44.60 69.56
N GLU A 106 -33.81 -44.64 70.57
CA GLU A 106 -34.87 -45.65 70.70
C GLU A 106 -35.91 -45.59 69.57
N LEU A 107 -36.13 -44.41 68.98
CA LEU A 107 -37.13 -44.17 67.93
C LEU A 107 -36.64 -44.52 66.53
N PHE A 108 -35.32 -44.51 66.28
CA PHE A 108 -34.75 -44.58 64.93
C PHE A 108 -33.70 -45.67 64.72
N ASP A 109 -33.08 -46.24 65.76
CA ASP A 109 -31.94 -47.18 65.61
C ASP A 109 -32.22 -48.36 64.64
N ASP A 110 -33.42 -48.96 64.72
CA ASP A 110 -33.81 -50.11 63.88
C ASP A 110 -34.64 -49.71 62.65
N LYS A 111 -34.81 -48.40 62.39
CA LYS A 111 -35.54 -47.92 61.21
C LYS A 111 -34.62 -47.78 60.00
N PRO A 112 -35.16 -47.96 58.77
CA PRO A 112 -34.37 -47.79 57.55
C PRO A 112 -33.93 -46.33 57.37
N ILE A 113 -32.71 -46.15 56.85
CA ILE A 113 -32.03 -44.87 56.67
C ILE A 113 -32.81 -43.93 55.72
N GLU A 114 -33.63 -44.51 54.84
CA GLU A 114 -34.55 -43.78 53.96
C GLU A 114 -35.51 -42.83 54.72
N ARG A 115 -35.82 -43.12 55.99
CA ARG A 115 -36.68 -42.25 56.81
C ARG A 115 -35.96 -41.02 57.35
N LEU A 116 -34.63 -41.02 57.34
CA LEU A 116 -33.80 -39.92 57.81
C LEU A 116 -33.10 -39.16 56.67
N MET A 117 -33.04 -39.74 55.47
CA MET A 117 -32.44 -39.08 54.30
C MET A 117 -33.27 -37.88 53.81
N LYS A 118 -32.58 -36.92 53.20
CA LYS A 118 -33.16 -35.87 52.37
C LYS A 118 -33.00 -36.28 50.92
N ALA A 119 -34.03 -36.08 50.09
CA ALA A 119 -33.90 -36.33 48.65
C ALA A 119 -32.75 -35.49 48.07
N VAL A 120 -31.95 -36.08 47.16
CA VAL A 120 -30.84 -35.36 46.54
C VAL A 120 -31.38 -34.20 45.72
N SER A 121 -31.00 -32.97 46.09
CA SER A 121 -31.47 -31.76 45.41
C SER A 121 -30.67 -31.42 44.14
N LEU A 122 -29.45 -31.93 44.03
CA LEU A 122 -28.54 -31.70 42.91
C LEU A 122 -27.54 -32.86 42.83
N THR A 123 -27.39 -33.45 41.65
CA THR A 123 -26.27 -34.34 41.30
C THR A 123 -25.41 -33.64 40.26
N ALA A 124 -24.09 -33.83 40.37
CA ALA A 124 -23.14 -33.31 39.40
C ALA A 124 -22.50 -34.46 38.62
N ASP A 125 -22.32 -34.33 37.31
CA ASP A 125 -21.52 -35.28 36.55
C ASP A 125 -20.03 -34.92 36.65
N ALA A 126 -19.16 -35.92 36.78
CA ALA A 126 -17.72 -35.73 36.96
C ALA A 126 -17.04 -34.96 35.82
N ASP A 127 -17.63 -34.97 34.61
CA ASP A 127 -17.10 -34.30 33.41
C ASP A 127 -17.86 -33.00 33.08
N SER A 128 -18.80 -32.58 33.94
CA SER A 128 -19.47 -31.28 33.80
C SER A 128 -18.48 -30.11 33.99
N PRO A 129 -18.71 -28.94 33.34
CA PRO A 129 -17.92 -27.76 33.60
C PRO A 129 -18.01 -27.34 35.09
N PRO A 130 -16.87 -27.13 35.78
CA PRO A 130 -16.84 -26.74 37.19
C PRO A 130 -17.72 -25.52 37.54
N GLN A 131 -17.74 -24.51 36.67
CA GLN A 131 -18.56 -23.29 36.87
C GLN A 131 -20.05 -23.62 36.93
N THR A 132 -20.54 -24.51 36.07
CA THR A 132 -21.95 -24.91 36.04
C THR A 132 -22.36 -25.59 37.34
N VAL A 133 -21.48 -26.45 37.90
CA VAL A 133 -21.74 -27.15 39.16
C VAL A 133 -21.67 -26.21 40.35
N ILE A 134 -20.72 -25.26 40.38
CA ILE A 134 -20.64 -24.22 41.41
C ILE A 134 -21.90 -23.35 41.40
N ASP A 135 -22.30 -22.84 40.24
CA ASP A 135 -23.48 -21.98 40.10
C ASP A 135 -24.77 -22.72 40.50
N ALA A 136 -24.91 -23.98 40.08
CA ALA A 136 -26.05 -24.81 40.46
C ALA A 136 -26.08 -25.10 41.97
N ALA A 137 -24.93 -25.36 42.58
CA ALA A 137 -24.82 -25.65 44.01
C ALA A 137 -25.06 -24.41 44.89
N LEU A 138 -24.62 -23.22 44.45
CA LEU A 138 -24.80 -21.96 45.16
C LEU A 138 -26.23 -21.40 45.07
N ARG A 139 -27.02 -21.81 44.08
CA ARG A 139 -28.42 -21.39 43.89
C ARG A 139 -29.45 -22.20 44.68
N ARG A 140 -29.01 -23.18 45.49
CA ARG A 140 -29.91 -24.05 46.28
C ARG A 140 -30.56 -23.28 47.44
N GLU A 141 -31.87 -23.45 47.62
CA GLU A 141 -32.67 -22.80 48.67
C GLU A 141 -32.41 -23.35 50.10
N ASP A 142 -32.93 -22.66 51.11
CA ASP A 142 -32.57 -22.77 52.54
C ASP A 142 -32.51 -24.21 53.07
N GLY A 143 -31.34 -24.55 53.63
CA GLY A 143 -31.03 -25.85 54.23
C GLY A 143 -30.45 -26.89 53.27
N ALA A 144 -30.43 -26.65 51.95
CA ALA A 144 -29.72 -27.49 50.97
C ALA A 144 -28.34 -26.95 50.56
N PHE A 145 -28.06 -25.67 50.84
CA PHE A 145 -26.79 -25.03 50.49
C PHE A 145 -25.56 -25.74 51.09
N TYR A 146 -25.64 -26.15 52.37
CA TYR A 146 -24.56 -26.84 53.09
C TYR A 146 -24.49 -28.34 52.82
N ASP A 147 -25.45 -28.89 52.08
CA ASP A 147 -25.50 -30.30 51.75
C ASP A 147 -24.42 -30.63 50.72
N CYS A 148 -23.72 -31.74 50.92
CA CYS A 148 -22.79 -32.27 49.92
C CYS A 148 -23.52 -32.52 48.59
N VAL A 149 -22.86 -32.27 47.47
CA VAL A 149 -23.36 -32.57 46.13
C VAL A 149 -22.81 -33.93 45.70
N PRO A 150 -23.64 -34.97 45.55
CA PRO A 150 -23.19 -36.24 44.99
C PRO A 150 -22.69 -36.04 43.57
N VAL A 151 -21.49 -36.55 43.30
CA VAL A 151 -20.89 -36.58 41.97
C VAL A 151 -21.06 -37.97 41.40
N THR A 152 -21.57 -38.05 40.18
CA THR A 152 -21.77 -39.29 39.45
C THR A 152 -20.84 -39.41 38.26
N GLU A 153 -20.43 -40.64 37.95
CA GLU A 153 -19.76 -40.99 36.70
C GLU A 153 -20.59 -42.12 36.07
N ASN A 154 -21.09 -41.92 34.84
CA ASN A 154 -22.00 -42.85 34.17
C ASN A 154 -23.24 -43.22 35.02
N GLY A 155 -23.80 -42.26 35.75
CA GLY A 155 -24.98 -42.45 36.62
C GLY A 155 -24.70 -43.11 37.98
N ARG A 156 -23.48 -43.60 38.22
CA ARG A 156 -23.10 -44.23 39.49
C ARG A 156 -22.37 -43.25 40.39
N LEU A 157 -22.56 -43.35 41.71
CA LEU A 157 -21.86 -42.49 42.67
C LEU A 157 -20.34 -42.64 42.56
N ALA A 158 -19.67 -41.56 42.16
CA ALA A 158 -18.21 -41.45 42.16
C ALA A 158 -17.68 -40.85 43.47
N GLY A 159 -18.46 -39.97 44.10
CA GLY A 159 -18.13 -39.37 45.40
C GLY A 159 -19.01 -38.17 45.70
N VAL A 160 -18.53 -37.25 46.53
CA VAL A 160 -19.26 -36.04 46.92
C VAL A 160 -18.36 -34.80 46.90
N LEU A 161 -18.98 -33.64 46.66
CA LEU A 161 -18.35 -32.33 46.84
C LEU A 161 -18.97 -31.63 48.06
N SER A 162 -18.14 -31.25 49.02
CA SER A 162 -18.59 -30.37 50.11
C SER A 162 -18.67 -28.91 49.63
N VAL A 163 -19.31 -28.04 50.41
CA VAL A 163 -19.27 -26.59 50.15
C VAL A 163 -17.83 -26.06 50.17
N SER A 164 -16.99 -26.57 51.07
CA SER A 164 -15.57 -26.20 51.14
C SER A 164 -14.83 -26.55 49.85
N ASP A 165 -15.14 -27.70 49.25
CA ASP A 165 -14.53 -28.12 47.97
C ASP A 165 -15.03 -27.27 46.81
N LEU A 166 -16.33 -26.93 46.79
CA LEU A 166 -16.91 -26.01 45.80
C LEU A 166 -16.30 -24.60 45.89
N LEU A 167 -16.09 -24.08 47.10
CA LEU A 167 -15.44 -22.79 47.33
C LEU A 167 -13.96 -22.82 46.93
N ARG A 168 -13.25 -23.91 47.23
CA ARG A 168 -11.86 -24.11 46.80
C ARG A 168 -11.77 -24.16 45.27
N MET A 169 -12.64 -24.94 44.63
CA MET A 169 -12.73 -25.03 43.17
C MET A 169 -13.07 -23.67 42.55
N SER A 170 -13.97 -22.89 43.18
CA SER A 170 -14.30 -21.52 42.75
C SER A 170 -13.09 -20.58 42.83
N ARG A 171 -12.33 -20.61 43.92
CA ARG A 171 -11.10 -19.83 44.07
C ARG A 171 -10.06 -20.23 43.02
N ASP A 172 -9.84 -21.51 42.82
CA ASP A 172 -8.82 -22.00 41.89
C ASP A 172 -9.22 -21.66 40.42
N LEU A 173 -10.52 -21.65 40.08
CA LEU A 173 -11.03 -21.13 38.81
C LEU A 173 -10.82 -19.61 38.66
N GLN A 174 -11.02 -18.84 39.73
CA GLN A 174 -10.79 -17.40 39.72
C GLN A 174 -9.31 -17.07 39.56
N GLU A 175 -8.41 -17.78 40.23
CA GLU A 175 -6.97 -17.63 40.08
C GLU A 175 -6.52 -17.89 38.63
N GLU A 176 -7.01 -18.97 38.02
CA GLU A 176 -6.70 -19.28 36.62
C GLU A 176 -7.25 -18.21 35.66
N ALA A 177 -8.48 -17.73 35.90
CA ALA A 177 -9.06 -16.65 35.10
C ALA A 177 -8.25 -15.35 35.21
N ILE A 178 -7.79 -14.98 36.42
CA ILE A 178 -6.94 -13.80 36.64
C ILE A 178 -5.60 -13.97 35.91
N ARG A 179 -4.96 -15.16 36.00
CA ARG A 179 -3.69 -15.44 35.30
C ARG A 179 -3.84 -15.34 33.78
N SER A 180 -4.90 -15.93 33.23
CA SER A 180 -5.19 -15.87 31.80
C SER A 180 -5.44 -14.43 31.34
N GLN A 181 -6.24 -13.67 32.08
CA GLN A 181 -6.48 -12.25 31.81
C GLN A 181 -5.17 -11.43 31.87
N ALA A 182 -4.30 -11.68 32.85
CA ALA A 182 -3.00 -11.04 32.97
C ALA A 182 -2.11 -11.33 31.76
N ALA A 183 -2.07 -12.57 31.27
CA ALA A 183 -1.32 -12.92 30.06
C ALA A 183 -1.83 -12.15 28.83
N ILE A 184 -3.15 -12.08 28.64
CA ILE A 184 -3.76 -11.34 27.53
C ILE A 184 -3.43 -9.84 27.61
N ALA A 185 -3.52 -9.23 28.80
CA ALA A 185 -3.20 -7.82 28.95
C ALA A 185 -1.71 -7.51 28.72
N LEU A 186 -0.81 -8.41 29.12
CA LEU A 186 0.62 -8.27 28.85
C LEU A 186 0.92 -8.35 27.35
N GLN A 187 0.31 -9.32 26.65
CA GLN A 187 0.43 -9.42 25.20
C GLN A 187 -0.12 -8.16 24.51
N ALA A 188 -1.27 -7.66 24.96
CA ALA A 188 -1.85 -6.44 24.43
C ALA A 188 -0.96 -5.21 24.67
N ALA A 189 -0.36 -5.07 25.87
CA ALA A 189 0.57 -3.99 26.19
C ALA A 189 1.80 -4.00 25.28
N ASN A 190 2.41 -5.17 25.07
CA ASN A 190 3.53 -5.33 24.14
C ASN A 190 3.12 -4.98 22.69
N GLY A 191 1.91 -5.38 22.28
CA GLY A 191 1.35 -5.01 20.98
C GLY A 191 1.20 -3.49 20.83
N MET A 192 0.79 -2.78 21.87
CA MET A 192 0.69 -1.31 21.84
C MET A 192 2.06 -0.63 21.72
N GLU A 193 3.10 -1.16 22.36
CA GLU A 193 4.47 -0.65 22.19
C GLU A 193 4.95 -0.82 20.74
N GLN A 194 4.68 -1.97 20.12
CA GLN A 194 5.01 -2.22 18.72
C GLN A 194 4.25 -1.29 17.75
N ILE A 195 2.97 -1.01 18.05
CA ILE A 195 2.17 -0.04 17.30
C ILE A 195 2.79 1.35 17.44
N SER A 196 3.12 1.80 18.66
CA SER A 196 3.72 3.11 18.90
C SER A 196 5.05 3.29 18.14
N ALA A 197 5.92 2.27 18.18
CA ALA A 197 7.16 2.27 17.40
C ALA A 197 6.92 2.32 15.88
N SER A 198 5.91 1.59 15.39
CA SER A 198 5.54 1.60 13.98
C SER A 198 4.96 2.95 13.54
N VAL A 199 4.12 3.55 14.36
CA VAL A 199 3.59 4.91 14.15
C VAL A 199 4.71 5.95 14.14
N GLY A 200 5.73 5.81 14.99
CA GLY A 200 6.94 6.65 14.96
C GLY A 200 7.66 6.60 13.60
N ARG A 201 7.76 5.40 12.99
CA ARG A 201 8.33 5.25 11.64
C ARG A 201 7.46 5.90 10.55
N VAL A 202 6.13 5.82 10.70
CA VAL A 202 5.18 6.49 9.78
C VAL A 202 5.33 8.02 9.87
N LEU A 203 5.45 8.57 11.08
CA LEU A 203 5.67 10.01 11.29
C LEU A 203 6.97 10.49 10.62
N GLU A 204 8.08 9.76 10.79
CA GLU A 204 9.34 10.14 10.12
C GLU A 204 9.23 9.99 8.60
N SER A 205 8.57 8.94 8.10
CA SER A 205 8.32 8.80 6.67
C SER A 205 7.45 9.93 6.12
N ALA A 206 6.47 10.40 6.88
CA ALA A 206 5.68 11.56 6.52
C ALA A 206 6.56 12.82 6.48
N ARG A 207 7.38 13.07 7.51
CA ARG A 207 8.30 14.22 7.53
C ARG A 207 9.24 14.24 6.31
N LEU A 208 9.83 13.10 5.96
CA LEU A 208 10.66 12.96 4.75
C LEU A 208 9.86 13.16 3.46
N GLY A 209 8.59 12.73 3.42
CA GLY A 209 7.68 12.97 2.31
C GLY A 209 7.37 14.46 2.09
N ASP A 210 7.22 15.22 3.17
CA ASP A 210 6.97 16.66 3.15
C ASP A 210 8.20 17.42 2.62
N GLU A 211 9.38 17.12 3.16
CA GLU A 211 10.67 17.68 2.69
C GLU A 211 10.91 17.41 1.20
N ARG A 212 10.66 16.18 0.74
CA ARG A 212 10.77 15.81 -0.67
C ARG A 212 9.77 16.55 -1.55
N SER A 213 8.55 16.75 -1.07
CA SER A 213 7.52 17.52 -1.79
C SER A 213 7.90 19.00 -1.91
N ALA A 214 8.44 19.58 -0.84
CA ALA A 214 8.97 20.94 -0.87
C ALA A 214 10.12 21.09 -1.89
N ALA A 215 11.06 20.13 -1.93
CA ALA A 215 12.14 20.12 -2.91
C ALA A 215 11.61 19.98 -4.35
N MET A 216 10.60 19.13 -4.58
CA MET A 216 9.95 19.00 -5.89
C MET A 216 9.28 20.30 -6.34
N LEU A 217 8.60 21.02 -5.44
CA LEU A 217 7.99 22.31 -5.74
C LEU A 217 9.03 23.34 -6.19
N GLU A 218 10.16 23.43 -5.48
CA GLU A 218 11.21 24.39 -5.86
C GLU A 218 11.87 24.01 -7.19
N LEU A 219 12.13 22.72 -7.43
CA LEU A 219 12.64 22.25 -8.73
C LEU A 219 11.65 22.55 -9.87
N ALA A 220 10.35 22.34 -9.63
CA ALA A 220 9.32 22.65 -10.62
C ALA A 220 9.24 24.17 -10.91
N ARG A 221 9.36 25.00 -9.87
CA ARG A 221 9.41 26.47 -10.00
C ARG A 221 10.62 26.92 -10.82
N GLN A 222 11.80 26.38 -10.52
CA GLN A 222 13.01 26.66 -11.30
C GLN A 222 12.90 26.17 -12.75
N GLY A 223 12.28 25.01 -12.97
CA GLY A 223 11.97 24.49 -14.30
C GLY A 223 11.08 25.43 -15.11
N LYS A 224 9.99 25.92 -14.51
CA LYS A 224 9.07 26.88 -15.10
C LYS A 224 9.74 28.21 -15.45
N ASP A 225 10.59 28.74 -14.57
CA ASP A 225 11.36 29.96 -14.83
C ASP A 225 12.33 29.79 -16.01
N LYS A 226 12.99 28.62 -16.13
CA LYS A 226 13.87 28.30 -17.27
C LYS A 226 13.09 28.15 -18.57
N LEU A 227 11.94 27.50 -18.54
CA LEU A 227 11.07 27.34 -19.72
C LEU A 227 10.52 28.68 -20.21
N LYS A 228 10.14 29.57 -19.30
CA LYS A 228 9.72 30.92 -19.65
C LYS A 228 10.82 31.68 -20.40
N ARG A 229 12.07 31.62 -19.91
CA ARG A 229 13.22 32.22 -20.61
C ARG A 229 13.45 31.59 -21.99
N LEU A 230 13.28 30.28 -22.10
CA LEU A 230 13.40 29.57 -23.37
C LEU A 230 12.31 29.99 -24.38
N ALA A 231 11.07 30.14 -23.91
CA ALA A 231 9.96 30.66 -24.70
C ALA A 231 10.23 32.08 -25.21
N ASP A 232 10.75 32.95 -24.34
CA ASP A 232 11.16 34.32 -24.72
C ASP A 232 12.28 34.31 -25.77
N MET A 233 13.27 33.42 -25.62
CA MET A 233 14.33 33.25 -26.63
C MET A 233 13.77 32.80 -27.98
N HIS A 234 12.85 31.83 -28.03
CA HIS A 234 12.25 31.39 -29.29
C HIS A 234 11.42 32.48 -29.96
N ARG A 235 10.70 33.29 -29.16
CA ARG A 235 9.98 34.46 -29.67
C ARG A 235 10.93 35.45 -30.34
N LEU A 236 12.06 35.74 -29.69
CA LEU A 236 13.09 36.60 -30.28
C LEU A 236 13.68 36.01 -31.56
N MET A 237 13.95 34.70 -31.59
CA MET A 237 14.43 34.01 -32.80
C MET A 237 13.43 34.10 -33.94
N ALA A 238 12.14 33.93 -33.67
CA ALA A 238 11.09 34.09 -34.68
C ALA A 238 11.03 35.52 -35.23
N GLU A 239 11.15 36.54 -34.37
CA GLU A 239 11.23 37.95 -34.78
C GLU A 239 12.48 38.23 -35.64
N GLN A 240 13.63 37.65 -35.27
CA GLN A 240 14.88 37.77 -36.03
C GLN A 240 14.79 37.09 -37.40
N ALA A 241 14.17 35.92 -37.51
CA ALA A 241 13.95 35.22 -38.77
C ALA A 241 13.10 36.06 -39.74
N VAL A 242 12.02 36.68 -39.25
CA VAL A 242 11.19 37.60 -40.05
C VAL A 242 12.01 38.80 -40.54
N GLN A 243 12.87 39.36 -39.69
CA GLN A 243 13.73 40.48 -40.08
C GLN A 243 14.78 40.06 -41.12
N GLN A 244 15.36 38.86 -40.99
CA GLN A 244 16.30 38.32 -41.97
C GLN A 244 15.63 38.06 -43.32
N GLU A 245 14.41 37.51 -43.33
CA GLU A 245 13.62 37.32 -44.55
C GLU A 245 13.40 38.64 -45.31
N SER A 246 13.05 39.71 -44.59
CA SER A 246 12.91 41.05 -45.17
C SER A 246 14.20 41.57 -45.81
N ARG A 247 15.35 41.42 -45.12
CA ARG A 247 16.65 41.86 -45.63
C ARG A 247 17.10 41.06 -46.86
N ILE A 248 16.87 39.74 -46.85
CA ILE A 248 17.16 38.87 -47.98
C ILE A 248 16.27 39.22 -49.19
N SER A 249 15.00 39.55 -48.96
CA SER A 249 14.11 40.01 -50.03
C SER A 249 14.59 41.33 -50.65
N ALA A 250 15.06 42.29 -49.84
CA ALA A 250 15.64 43.52 -50.36
C ALA A 250 16.91 43.27 -51.19
N LEU A 251 17.82 42.42 -50.71
CA LEU A 251 19.02 42.03 -51.45
C LEU A 251 18.69 41.36 -52.80
N ARG A 252 17.62 40.55 -52.83
CA ARG A 252 17.12 39.95 -54.07
C ARG A 252 16.70 41.01 -55.08
N GLU A 253 15.96 42.04 -54.63
CA GLU A 253 15.50 43.13 -55.49
C GLU A 253 16.67 43.95 -56.03
N GLU A 254 17.67 44.25 -55.20
CA GLU A 254 18.90 44.93 -55.62
C GLU A 254 19.68 44.11 -56.66
N ALA A 255 19.86 42.81 -56.44
CA ALA A 255 20.55 41.93 -57.38
C ALA A 255 19.83 41.86 -58.74
N LEU A 256 18.49 41.80 -58.74
CA LEU A 256 17.67 41.86 -59.96
C LEU A 256 17.83 43.20 -60.68
N ALA A 257 17.83 44.31 -59.95
CA ALA A 257 18.02 45.64 -60.53
C ALA A 257 19.40 45.78 -61.21
N ILE A 258 20.48 45.31 -60.55
CA ILE A 258 21.82 45.31 -61.14
C ILE A 258 21.87 44.38 -62.36
N GLY A 259 21.23 43.22 -62.30
CA GLY A 259 21.11 42.31 -63.45
C GLY A 259 20.46 42.98 -64.67
N ASN A 260 19.38 43.73 -64.47
CA ASN A 260 18.70 44.48 -65.52
C ASN A 260 19.59 45.60 -66.10
N VAL A 261 20.30 46.34 -65.25
CA VAL A 261 21.24 47.37 -65.70
C VAL A 261 22.38 46.76 -66.51
N SER A 262 22.91 45.60 -66.08
CA SER A 262 23.96 44.90 -66.83
C SER A 262 23.49 44.44 -68.21
N ALA A 263 22.26 43.94 -68.30
CA ALA A 263 21.65 43.57 -69.58
C ALA A 263 21.52 44.77 -70.53
N LEU A 264 21.11 45.93 -70.01
CA LEU A 264 21.02 47.18 -70.77
C LEU A 264 22.40 47.67 -71.25
N ILE A 265 23.44 47.60 -70.40
CA ILE A 265 24.81 47.94 -70.80
C ILE A 265 25.26 47.03 -71.93
N ARG A 266 24.98 45.72 -71.83
CA ARG A 266 25.32 44.77 -72.88
C ARG A 266 24.66 45.14 -74.21
N GLU A 267 23.36 45.45 -74.19
CA GLU A 267 22.61 45.92 -75.37
C GLU A 267 23.22 47.21 -75.96
N LEU A 268 23.54 48.19 -75.11
CA LEU A 268 24.15 49.45 -75.54
C LEU A 268 25.54 49.23 -76.16
N THR A 269 26.34 48.30 -75.62
CA THR A 269 27.65 47.97 -76.18
C THR A 269 27.55 47.26 -77.51
N GLU A 270 26.56 46.38 -77.71
CA GLU A 270 26.30 45.75 -79.00
C GLU A 270 25.90 46.79 -80.06
N HIS A 271 25.07 47.76 -79.67
CA HIS A 271 24.69 48.87 -80.56
C HIS A 271 25.88 49.77 -80.91
N SER A 272 26.70 50.11 -79.89
CA SER A 272 27.91 50.91 -80.08
C SER A 272 28.94 50.20 -80.96
N GLN A 273 29.04 48.87 -80.85
CA GLN A 273 29.91 48.06 -81.67
C GLN A 273 29.46 48.03 -83.14
N LEU A 274 28.16 47.96 -83.40
CA LEU A 274 27.59 48.10 -84.74
C LEU A 274 27.85 49.49 -85.33
N LEU A 275 27.70 50.55 -84.52
CA LEU A 275 28.01 51.92 -84.95
C LEU A 275 29.50 52.09 -85.29
N ALA A 276 30.40 51.57 -84.45
CA ALA A 276 31.84 51.59 -84.68
C ALA A 276 32.23 50.81 -85.94
N LEU A 277 31.60 49.66 -86.18
CA LEU A 277 31.78 48.88 -87.41
C LEU A 277 31.37 49.68 -88.66
N ASN A 278 30.19 50.31 -88.62
CA ASN A 278 29.73 51.16 -89.72
C ASN A 278 30.68 52.34 -89.98
N ALA A 279 31.19 52.98 -88.91
CA ALA A 279 32.17 54.06 -89.01
C ALA A 279 33.51 53.57 -89.60
N SER A 280 33.97 52.36 -89.23
CA SER A 280 35.19 51.75 -89.78
C SER A 280 35.05 51.46 -91.27
N ILE A 281 33.89 50.95 -91.71
CA ILE A 281 33.58 50.71 -93.13
C ILE A 281 33.63 52.02 -93.91
N GLU A 282 32.99 53.08 -93.40
CA GLU A 282 32.95 54.37 -94.10
C GLU A 282 34.32 55.07 -94.11
N ALA A 283 35.11 54.92 -93.03
CA ALA A 283 36.50 55.37 -92.98
C ALA A 283 37.39 54.66 -94.01
N ALA A 284 37.22 53.34 -94.19
CA ALA A 284 37.90 52.59 -95.24
C ALA A 284 37.48 53.05 -96.65
N ARG A 285 36.19 53.40 -96.82
CA ARG A 285 35.63 53.91 -98.08
C ARG A 285 36.17 55.28 -98.48
N ALA A 286 36.50 56.13 -97.50
CA ALA A 286 37.09 57.45 -97.71
C ALA A 286 38.61 57.42 -98.07
N GLY A 287 39.24 56.24 -98.09
CA GLY A 287 40.64 56.07 -98.51
C GLY A 287 41.64 56.82 -97.61
N GLU A 288 42.57 57.57 -98.20
CA GLU A 288 43.61 58.32 -97.47
C GLU A 288 43.03 59.35 -96.48
N HIS A 289 41.87 59.95 -96.80
CA HIS A 289 41.22 60.95 -95.94
C HIS A 289 40.53 60.34 -94.71
N GLY A 290 40.28 59.03 -94.72
CA GLY A 290 39.59 58.30 -93.64
C GLY A 290 40.50 57.68 -92.58
N LYS A 291 41.84 57.70 -92.76
CA LYS A 291 42.79 57.02 -91.87
C LYS A 291 42.64 57.40 -90.39
N GLY A 292 42.43 58.68 -90.07
CA GLY A 292 42.22 59.13 -88.69
C GLY A 292 40.91 58.62 -88.10
N PHE A 293 39.83 58.59 -88.89
CA PHE A 293 38.54 58.04 -88.46
C PHE A 293 38.57 56.52 -88.29
N ALA A 294 39.36 55.82 -89.09
CA ALA A 294 39.53 54.36 -88.97
C ALA A 294 40.13 53.97 -87.61
N VAL A 295 41.15 54.71 -87.14
CA VAL A 295 41.77 54.48 -85.82
C VAL A 295 40.77 54.73 -84.68
N VAL A 296 39.96 55.79 -84.77
CA VAL A 296 38.93 56.10 -83.76
C VAL A 296 37.85 55.01 -83.75
N ALA A 297 37.40 54.55 -84.93
CA ALA A 297 36.41 53.49 -85.04
C ALA A 297 36.92 52.15 -84.45
N GLU A 298 38.19 51.80 -84.69
CA GLU A 298 38.81 50.61 -84.10
C GLU A 298 38.90 50.70 -82.57
N GLU A 299 39.30 51.86 -82.02
CA GLU A 299 39.35 52.09 -80.57
C GLU A 299 37.94 52.04 -79.94
N MET A 300 36.92 52.59 -80.60
CA MET A 300 35.53 52.46 -80.15
C MET A 300 35.06 51.00 -80.14
N MET A 301 35.45 50.21 -81.15
CA MET A 301 35.10 48.78 -81.22
C MET A 301 35.78 47.99 -80.08
N ASN A 302 37.02 48.33 -79.76
CA ASN A 302 37.75 47.73 -78.64
C ASN A 302 37.12 48.12 -77.28
N LEU A 303 36.74 49.39 -77.11
CA LEU A 303 36.05 49.88 -75.91
C LEU A 303 34.67 49.22 -75.73
N ALA A 304 33.90 49.05 -76.80
CA ALA A 304 32.62 48.35 -76.77
C ALA A 304 32.78 46.88 -76.35
N ASN A 305 33.77 46.17 -76.92
CA ASN A 305 34.09 44.79 -76.54
C ASN A 305 34.51 44.66 -75.08
N ARG A 306 35.35 45.59 -74.57
CA ARG A 306 35.77 45.59 -73.16
C ARG A 306 34.59 45.85 -72.23
N THR A 307 33.74 46.82 -72.56
CA THR A 307 32.54 47.15 -71.77
C THR A 307 31.56 45.98 -71.76
N LYS A 308 31.35 45.29 -72.89
CA LYS A 308 30.54 44.07 -72.97
C LYS A 308 31.05 42.98 -72.03
N ARG A 309 32.37 42.73 -72.03
CA ARG A 309 32.98 41.75 -71.12
C ARG A 309 32.75 42.09 -69.65
N TYR A 310 32.86 43.37 -69.26
CA TYR A 310 32.56 43.80 -67.89
C TYR A 310 31.08 43.60 -67.54
N ALA A 311 30.16 43.89 -68.47
CA ALA A 311 28.74 43.65 -68.27
C ALA A 311 28.42 42.15 -68.10
N ASP A 312 29.05 41.27 -68.89
CA ASP A 312 28.89 39.82 -68.74
C ASP A 312 29.45 39.33 -67.39
N GLU A 313 30.57 39.91 -66.92
CA GLU A 313 31.15 39.59 -65.61
C GLU A 313 30.25 40.06 -64.44
N ILE A 314 29.68 41.26 -64.53
CA ILE A 314 28.68 41.76 -63.58
C ILE A 314 27.45 40.85 -63.56
N ALA A 315 26.95 40.42 -64.73
CA ALA A 315 25.80 39.51 -64.81
C ALA A 315 26.09 38.15 -64.17
N LYS A 316 27.32 37.64 -64.31
CA LYS A 316 27.75 36.41 -63.63
C LYS A 316 27.78 36.58 -62.11
N LEU A 317 28.29 37.71 -61.61
CA LEU A 317 28.34 38.01 -60.18
C LEU A 317 26.93 38.13 -59.59
N THR A 318 26.02 38.87 -60.23
CA THR A 318 24.63 39.01 -59.77
C THR A 318 23.85 37.71 -59.86
N GLY A 319 24.12 36.87 -60.86
CA GLY A 319 23.61 35.50 -60.93
C GLY A 319 24.04 34.66 -59.73
N GLY A 320 25.32 34.76 -59.33
CA GLY A 320 25.85 34.12 -58.12
C GLY A 320 25.17 34.62 -56.83
N ILE A 321 24.99 35.93 -56.70
CA ILE A 321 24.26 36.54 -55.57
C ILE A 321 22.81 36.04 -55.52
N SER A 322 22.13 35.98 -56.66
CA SER A 322 20.73 35.51 -56.74
C SER A 322 20.58 34.03 -56.37
N ALA A 323 21.56 33.20 -56.72
CA ALA A 323 21.60 31.81 -56.30
C ALA A 323 21.80 31.70 -54.77
N ALA A 324 22.77 32.42 -54.22
CA ALA A 324 23.03 32.45 -52.78
C ALA A 324 21.81 32.93 -51.97
N VAL A 325 21.12 33.96 -52.46
CA VAL A 325 19.85 34.46 -51.88
C VAL A 325 18.79 33.36 -51.84
N ARG A 326 18.62 32.61 -52.94
CA ARG A 326 17.63 31.53 -53.02
C ARG A 326 17.93 30.42 -52.00
N ASP A 327 19.20 30.02 -51.89
CA ASP A 327 19.62 29.01 -50.93
C ASP A 327 19.38 29.48 -49.49
N HIS A 328 19.64 30.76 -49.21
CA HIS A 328 19.39 31.35 -47.89
C HIS A 328 17.90 31.41 -47.53
N VAL A 329 17.01 31.68 -48.50
CA VAL A 329 15.55 31.61 -48.27
C VAL A 329 15.14 30.19 -47.86
N GLY A 330 15.68 29.15 -48.51
CA GLY A 330 15.41 27.76 -48.13
C GLY A 330 15.88 27.44 -46.71
N PHE A 331 17.05 27.95 -46.32
CA PHE A 331 17.56 27.81 -44.95
C PHE A 331 16.64 28.50 -43.92
N LEU A 332 16.22 29.74 -44.17
CA LEU A 332 15.31 30.49 -43.29
C LEU A 332 13.96 29.79 -43.11
N GLN A 333 13.41 29.16 -44.15
CA GLN A 333 12.17 28.40 -44.04
C GLN A 333 12.32 27.19 -43.12
N SER A 334 13.46 26.48 -43.21
CA SER A 334 13.78 25.37 -42.31
C SER A 334 13.96 25.83 -40.87
N GLU A 335 14.71 26.91 -40.65
CA GLU A 335 14.97 27.50 -39.32
C GLU A 335 13.66 27.94 -38.64
N ARG A 336 12.72 28.52 -39.40
CA ARG A 336 11.40 28.87 -38.91
C ARG A 336 10.60 27.65 -38.46
N ALA A 337 10.58 26.59 -39.28
CA ALA A 337 9.87 25.35 -38.94
C ALA A 337 10.46 24.69 -37.68
N GLU A 338 11.78 24.70 -37.52
CA GLU A 338 12.47 24.20 -36.33
C GLU A 338 12.13 25.04 -35.09
N THR A 339 12.13 26.36 -35.20
CA THR A 339 11.76 27.28 -34.11
C THR A 339 10.30 27.08 -33.67
N GLU A 340 9.37 26.93 -34.62
CA GLU A 340 7.96 26.63 -34.33
C GLU A 340 7.77 25.26 -33.65
N GLY A 341 8.50 24.23 -34.13
CA GLY A 341 8.51 22.89 -33.53
C GLY A 341 9.06 22.91 -32.10
N SER A 342 10.19 23.57 -31.90
CA SER A 342 10.81 23.73 -30.59
C SER A 342 9.90 24.52 -29.63
N GLY A 343 9.17 25.53 -30.13
CA GLY A 343 8.15 26.24 -29.35
C GLY A 343 6.98 25.36 -28.89
N LYS A 344 6.61 24.30 -29.63
CA LYS A 344 5.61 23.32 -29.15
C LYS A 344 6.16 22.49 -27.99
N LEU A 345 7.40 22.00 -28.10
CA LEU A 345 8.06 21.24 -27.03
C LEU A 345 8.17 22.05 -25.73
N VAL A 346 8.46 23.35 -25.83
CA VAL A 346 8.47 24.24 -24.65
C VAL A 346 7.11 24.29 -23.97
N ARG A 347 6.00 24.43 -24.72
CA ARG A 347 4.64 24.43 -24.15
C ARG A 347 4.25 23.09 -23.53
N GLU A 348 4.64 21.99 -24.16
CA GLU A 348 4.42 20.64 -23.60
C GLU A 348 5.20 20.47 -22.29
N ALA A 349 6.45 20.93 -22.25
CA ALA A 349 7.24 20.93 -21.03
C ALA A 349 6.62 21.81 -19.93
N GLU A 350 6.10 23.00 -20.27
CA GLU A 350 5.39 23.86 -19.31
C GLU A 350 4.19 23.15 -18.69
N ALA A 351 3.40 22.43 -19.49
CA ALA A 351 2.27 21.65 -19.00
C ALA A 351 2.71 20.51 -18.07
N LEU A 352 3.80 19.81 -18.38
CA LEU A 352 4.36 18.76 -17.53
C LEU A 352 4.84 19.31 -16.18
N PHE A 353 5.50 20.47 -16.17
CA PHE A 353 5.94 21.11 -14.93
C PHE A 353 4.77 21.60 -14.07
N GLU A 354 3.69 22.05 -14.68
CA GLU A 354 2.46 22.39 -13.95
C GLU A 354 1.82 21.16 -13.29
N GLN A 355 1.80 20.01 -14.00
CA GLN A 355 1.35 18.74 -13.42
C GLN A 355 2.26 18.29 -12.26
N LEU A 356 3.58 18.44 -12.39
CA LEU A 356 4.53 18.16 -11.31
C LEU A 356 4.26 19.04 -10.07
N PHE A 357 3.96 20.32 -10.27
CA PHE A 357 3.61 21.23 -9.17
C PHE A 357 2.35 20.77 -8.43
N GLN A 358 1.28 20.43 -9.17
CA GLN A 358 0.03 19.93 -8.59
C GLN A 358 0.22 18.60 -7.87
N SER A 359 1.05 17.70 -8.42
CA SER A 359 1.36 16.42 -7.82
C SER A 359 2.13 16.60 -6.50
N ALA A 360 3.11 17.51 -6.47
CA ALA A 360 3.89 17.79 -5.27
C ALA A 360 3.04 18.46 -4.17
N GLU A 361 2.14 19.39 -4.50
CA GLU A 361 1.17 19.95 -3.54
C GLU A 361 0.23 18.88 -2.98
N THR A 362 -0.30 18.01 -3.85
CA THR A 362 -1.17 16.90 -3.42
C THR A 362 -0.42 15.96 -2.48
N ASN A 363 0.82 15.59 -2.83
CA ASN A 363 1.64 14.72 -1.99
C ASN A 363 1.93 15.35 -0.63
N ARG A 364 2.17 16.67 -0.59
CA ARG A 364 2.34 17.41 0.66
C ARG A 364 1.08 17.37 1.53
N ALA A 365 -0.09 17.59 0.93
CA ALA A 365 -1.36 17.51 1.65
C ALA A 365 -1.63 16.10 2.22
N SER A 366 -1.43 15.05 1.40
CA SER A 366 -1.57 13.65 1.85
C SER A 366 -0.60 13.31 2.97
N THR A 367 0.63 13.80 2.87
CA THR A 367 1.65 13.61 3.90
C THR A 367 1.27 14.30 5.22
N GLY A 368 0.73 15.51 5.16
CA GLY A 368 0.20 16.21 6.33
C GLY A 368 -0.97 15.47 6.99
N GLU A 369 -1.85 14.86 6.20
CA GLU A 369 -2.93 14.02 6.72
C GLU A 369 -2.42 12.74 7.39
N ILE A 370 -1.47 12.04 6.77
CA ILE A 370 -0.79 10.88 7.36
C ILE A 370 -0.15 11.26 8.69
N GLY A 371 0.53 12.41 8.76
CA GLY A 371 1.12 12.92 10.00
C GLY A 371 0.09 13.10 11.12
N ARG A 372 -1.07 13.71 10.83
CA ARG A 372 -2.16 13.88 11.81
C ARG A 372 -2.76 12.55 12.27
N LEU A 373 -3.00 11.63 11.34
CA LEU A 373 -3.55 10.30 11.65
C LEU A 373 -2.57 9.47 12.48
N ALA A 374 -1.28 9.54 12.15
CA ALA A 374 -0.22 8.88 12.90
C ALA A 374 -0.13 9.45 14.33
N GLU A 375 -0.19 10.76 14.52
CA GLU A 375 -0.19 11.38 15.85
C GLU A 375 -1.39 10.92 16.71
N SER A 376 -2.59 10.91 16.11
CA SER A 376 -3.79 10.37 16.76
C SER A 376 -3.63 8.89 17.16
N SER A 377 -3.05 8.08 16.25
CA SER A 377 -2.80 6.66 16.49
C SER A 377 -1.76 6.44 17.60
N ARG A 378 -0.74 7.30 17.70
CA ARG A 378 0.25 7.26 18.78
C ARG A 378 -0.42 7.50 20.12
N SER A 379 -1.22 8.56 20.22
CA SER A 379 -1.97 8.88 21.45
C SER A 379 -2.91 7.75 21.86
N ALA A 380 -3.63 7.14 20.90
CA ALA A 380 -4.50 6.01 21.16
C ALA A 380 -3.72 4.77 21.65
N ALA A 381 -2.57 4.45 21.04
CA ALA A 381 -1.71 3.35 21.45
C ALA A 381 -1.13 3.56 22.85
N GLU A 382 -0.69 4.78 23.18
CA GLU A 382 -0.19 5.15 24.51
C GLU A 382 -1.28 5.01 25.58
N GLN A 383 -2.49 5.52 25.32
CA GLN A 383 -3.63 5.40 26.22
C GLN A 383 -4.03 3.93 26.44
N ALA A 384 -4.08 3.14 25.37
CA ALA A 384 -4.38 1.71 25.46
C ALA A 384 -3.31 0.96 26.26
N GLY A 385 -2.02 1.22 25.98
CA GLY A 385 -0.91 0.59 26.69
C GLY A 385 -0.86 0.96 28.18
N GLU A 386 -1.15 2.22 28.52
CA GLU A 386 -1.30 2.65 29.91
C GLU A 386 -2.49 1.98 30.59
N GLY A 387 -3.63 1.86 29.90
CA GLY A 387 -4.80 1.13 30.39
C GLY A 387 -4.49 -0.34 30.71
N MET A 388 -3.74 -1.02 29.83
CA MET A 388 -3.31 -2.40 30.02
C MET A 388 -2.34 -2.54 31.20
N ARG A 389 -1.38 -1.62 31.33
CA ARG A 389 -0.45 -1.60 32.48
C ARG A 389 -1.16 -1.39 33.81
N ARG A 390 -2.21 -0.55 33.84
CA ARG A 390 -3.07 -0.39 35.03
C ARG A 390 -3.85 -1.64 35.38
N LEU A 391 -4.39 -2.35 34.38
CA LEU A 391 -5.07 -3.64 34.61
C LEU A 391 -4.11 -4.68 35.20
N LEU A 392 -2.90 -4.78 34.63
CA LEU A 392 -1.84 -5.66 35.14
C LEU A 392 -1.46 -5.32 36.59
N ALA A 393 -1.29 -4.02 36.90
CA ALA A 393 -1.00 -3.57 38.26
C ALA A 393 -2.12 -3.96 39.24
N ASN A 394 -3.39 -3.77 38.86
CA ASN A 394 -4.54 -4.16 39.67
C ASN A 394 -4.62 -5.66 39.94
N TRP A 395 -4.25 -6.51 38.99
CA TRP A 395 -4.21 -7.96 39.20
C TRP A 395 -3.00 -8.39 40.04
N SER A 396 -1.85 -7.75 39.87
CA SER A 396 -0.66 -8.03 40.70
C SER A 396 -0.83 -7.60 42.16
N GLY A 397 -1.63 -6.58 42.45
CA GLY A 397 -1.92 -6.11 43.81
C GLY A 397 -3.02 -6.88 44.55
N LYS A 398 -3.70 -7.82 43.89
CA LYS A 398 -4.76 -8.67 44.48
C LYS A 398 -4.34 -10.12 44.71
N ALA A 399 -3.09 -10.48 44.36
CA ALA A 399 -2.51 -11.81 44.53
C ALA A 399 -1.81 -11.98 45.88
#